data_AF-A0A2V9D791-F1
#
_entry.id   AF-A0A2V9D791-F1
#
_cell.length_a   1.000
_cell.length_b   1.000
_cell.length_c   1.000
_cell.angle_alpha   90.00
_cell.angle_beta   90.00
_cell.angle_gamma   90.00
#
_symmetry.space_group_name_H-M   'P 1'
#
loop_
_entity.id
_entity.type
_entity.pdbx_description
1 polymer ?
#
loop_
_entity_poly.entity_id
_entity_poly.type
_entity_poly.pdbx_seq_one_letter_code
_entity_poly.pdbx_strand_id
1 'polypeptide(L)' 'MSIIKKAPAIKTREVHLEEPVNELLEDYARFIESTPDHVLNAALKKVLWRDQDYRKWRDQRRNAQSGSEKTQPVDTRVRT' A
#
# COMPACT_ATOMS: atom_id res chain seq x y z
N MET A 1 -22.59 9.09 -13.62
CA MET A 1 -21.64 7.96 -13.60
C MET A 1 -21.54 7.43 -12.18
N SER A 2 -22.24 6.34 -11.86
CA SER A 2 -22.16 5.73 -10.53
C SER A 2 -20.83 4.99 -10.41
N ILE A 3 -19.86 5.57 -9.70
CA ILE A 3 -18.61 4.88 -9.37
C ILE A 3 -18.97 3.83 -8.33
N ILE A 4 -19.33 2.63 -8.77
CA ILE A 4 -19.45 1.47 -7.90
C ILE A 4 -18.02 1.17 -7.42
N LYS A 5 -17.67 1.68 -6.23
CA LYS A 5 -16.40 1.37 -5.58
C LYS A 5 -16.47 -0.08 -5.12
N LYS A 6 -16.02 -1.01 -5.97
CA LYS A 6 -15.83 -2.40 -5.60
C LYS A 6 -14.96 -2.45 -4.33
N ALA A 7 -15.39 -3.24 -3.34
CA ALA A 7 -14.59 -3.44 -2.14
C ALA A 7 -13.19 -3.94 -2.53
N PRO A 8 -12.12 -3.43 -1.88
CA PRO A 8 -10.77 -3.92 -2.13
C PRO A 8 -10.68 -5.43 -1.91
N ALA A 9 -9.88 -6.11 -2.73
CA ALA A 9 -9.58 -7.52 -2.51
C ALA A 9 -8.86 -7.71 -1.16
N ILE A 10 -9.34 -8.66 -0.36
CA ILE A 10 -8.72 -9.03 0.91
C ILE A 10 -7.59 -10.03 0.61
N LYS A 11 -6.43 -9.83 1.23
CA LYS A 11 -5.27 -10.73 1.14
C LYS A 11 -4.87 -11.15 2.55
N THR A 12 -4.61 -12.43 2.74
CA THR A 12 -4.15 -12.99 4.02
C THR A 12 -2.63 -12.97 4.09
N ARG A 13 -2.09 -12.63 5.26
CA ARG A 13 -0.66 -12.65 5.55
C ARG A 13 -0.44 -12.97 7.02
N GLU A 14 0.54 -13.81 7.31
CA GLU A 14 0.99 -14.08 8.68
C GLU A 14 1.91 -12.96 9.17
N VAL A 15 1.71 -12.54 10.42
CA VAL A 15 2.46 -11.46 11.07
C VAL A 15 2.95 -11.95 12.42
N HIS A 16 4.22 -11.71 12.72
CA HIS A 16 4.81 -11.98 14.03
C HIS A 16 4.84 -10.67 14.81
N LEU A 17 4.26 -10.66 15.99
CA LEU A 17 4.21 -9.50 16.88
C LEU A 17 4.97 -9.83 18.16
N GLU A 18 5.60 -8.83 18.76
CA GLU A 18 6.07 -8.95 20.13
C GLU A 18 4.86 -9.13 21.06
N GLU A 19 4.98 -9.99 22.07
CA GLU A 19 3.92 -10.27 23.03
C GLU A 19 3.20 -9.00 23.54
N PRO A 20 3.90 -7.96 24.06
CA PRO A 20 3.23 -6.76 24.55
C PRO A 20 2.46 -6.00 23.46
N VAL A 21 2.89 -6.10 22.19
CA VAL A 21 2.18 -5.48 21.07
C VAL A 21 0.93 -6.27 20.72
N ASN A 22 0.98 -7.60 20.82
CA ASN A 22 -0.17 -8.46 20.63
C ASN A 22 -1.23 -8.24 21.71
N GLU A 23 -0.84 -8.13 22.97
CA GLU A 23 -1.77 -7.83 24.08
C GLU A 23 -2.49 -6.49 23.87
N LEU A 24 -1.75 -5.43 23.51
CA LEU A 24 -2.34 -4.13 23.19
C LEU A 24 -3.31 -4.18 22.00
N LEU A 25 -2.98 -4.97 20.98
CA LEU A 25 -3.84 -5.17 19.82
C LEU A 25 -5.16 -5.84 20.20
N GLU A 26 -5.09 -6.92 20.98
CA GLU A 26 -6.26 -7.68 21.43
C GLU A 26 -7.17 -6.83 22.34
N ASP A 27 -6.59 -6.11 23.30
CA ASP A 27 -7.33 -5.22 24.19
C ASP A 27 -8.02 -4.10 23.41
N TYR A 28 -7.32 -3.49 22.45
CA TYR A 28 -7.90 -2.43 21.64
C TYR A 28 -9.02 -2.96 20.73
N ALA A 29 -8.83 -4.14 20.11
CA ALA A 29 -9.86 -4.78 19.30
C ALA A 29 -11.12 -5.05 20.13
N ARG A 30 -10.97 -5.55 21.36
CA ARG A 30 -12.08 -5.74 22.30
C ARG A 30 -12.75 -4.41 22.68
N PHE A 31 -11.96 -3.38 22.97
CA PHE A 31 -12.47 -2.06 23.36
C PHE A 31 -13.35 -1.42 22.28
N ILE A 32 -13.01 -1.58 21.00
CA ILE A 32 -13.79 -1.04 19.87
C ILE A 32 -14.79 -2.04 19.29
N GLU A 33 -14.99 -3.19 19.94
CA GLU A 33 -15.89 -4.27 19.50
C GLU A 33 -15.60 -4.74 18.05
N SER A 34 -14.33 -5.00 17.76
CA SER A 34 -13.85 -5.35 16.43
C SER A 34 -12.84 -6.51 16.48
N THR A 35 -12.32 -6.90 15.31
CA THR A 35 -11.27 -7.92 15.19
C THR A 35 -9.84 -7.32 15.22
N PRO A 36 -8.84 -8.09 15.68
CA PRO A 36 -7.42 -7.73 15.58
C PRO A 36 -6.99 -7.39 14.14
N ASP A 37 -7.46 -8.16 13.15
CA ASP A 37 -7.19 -7.91 11.73
C ASP A 37 -7.66 -6.52 11.27
N HIS A 38 -8.84 -6.09 11.73
CA HIS A 38 -9.36 -4.77 11.40
C HIS A 38 -8.47 -3.68 12.01
N VAL A 39 -8.09 -3.83 13.28
CA VAL A 39 -7.21 -2.87 13.98
C VAL A 39 -5.85 -2.80 13.30
N LEU A 40 -5.21 -3.93 13.01
CA LEU A 40 -3.93 -4.00 12.30
C LEU A 40 -4.00 -3.29 10.95
N ASN A 41 -5.03 -3.57 10.16
CA ASN A 41 -5.22 -2.93 8.86
C ASN A 41 -5.42 -1.41 8.99
N ALA A 42 -6.19 -0.95 9.99
CA ALA A 42 -6.40 0.47 10.24
C ALA A 42 -5.13 1.18 10.72
N ALA A 43 -4.38 0.56 11.63
CA ALA A 43 -3.11 1.05 12.14
C ALA A 43 -2.07 1.18 11.01
N LEU A 44 -1.90 0.14 10.20
CA LEU A 44 -1.00 0.15 9.04
C LEU A 44 -1.38 1.25 8.04
N LYS A 45 -2.68 1.38 7.70
CA LYS A 45 -3.15 2.47 6.84
C LYS A 45 -2.78 3.83 7.42
N LYS A 46 -3.02 4.05 8.72
CA LYS A 46 -2.73 5.33 9.38
C LYS A 46 -1.24 5.65 9.38
N VAL A 47 -0.38 4.68 9.71
CA VAL A 47 1.08 4.85 9.73
C VAL A 47 1.60 5.17 8.33
N LEU A 48 1.31 4.31 7.35
CA LEU A 48 1.81 4.46 5.97
C LEU A 48 1.30 5.73 5.29
N TRP A 49 0.11 6.21 5.64
CA TRP A 49 -0.46 7.41 5.03
C TRP A 49 0.07 8.71 5.66
N ARG A 50 0.55 8.66 6.91
CA ARG A 50 1.13 9.82 7.60
C ARG A 50 2.63 9.98 7.38
N ASP A 51 3.33 8.90 7.02
CA ASP A 51 4.75 8.95 6.68
C ASP A 51 4.98 9.73 5.37
N GLN A 52 5.55 10.94 5.48
CA GLN A 52 5.80 11.80 4.33
C GLN A 52 6.91 11.26 3.43
N ASP A 53 7.93 10.63 3.99
CA ASP A 53 9.08 10.16 3.23
C ASP A 53 8.73 8.88 2.48
N TYR A 54 7.98 7.97 3.10
CA TYR A 54 7.38 6.83 2.41
C TYR A 54 6.51 7.27 1.23
N ARG A 55 5.69 8.33 1.41
CA ARG A 55 4.86 8.87 0.33
C ARG A 55 5.69 9.44 -0.81
N LYS A 56 6.70 10.27 -0.52
CA LYS A 56 7.61 10.81 -1.53
C LYS A 56 8.30 9.69 -2.31
N TRP A 57 8.84 8.70 -1.60
CA TRP A 57 9.47 7.52 -2.20
C TRP A 57 8.52 6.74 -3.11
N ARG A 58 7.29 6.49 -2.64
CA ARG A 58 6.26 5.78 -3.41
C ARG A 58 5.86 6.54 -4.67
N ASP A 59 5.72 7.85 -4.58
CA ASP A 59 5.32 8.70 -5.72
C ASP A 59 6.44 8.78 -6.77
N GLN A 60 7.71 8.87 -6.34
CA GLN A 60 8.87 8.79 -7.25
C GLN A 60 8.90 7.48 -8.04
N ARG A 61 8.64 6.33 -7.38
CA ARG A 61 8.61 5.03 -8.07
C ARG A 61 7.47 4.89 -9.05
N ARG A 62 6.28 5.39 -8.71
CA ARG A 62 5.14 5.43 -9.64
C ARG A 62 5.47 6.24 -10.89
N ASN A 63 6.09 7.40 -10.71
CA ASN A 63 6.49 8.27 -11.82
C ASN A 63 7.60 7.64 -12.69
N ALA A 64 8.57 6.95 -12.06
CA ALA A 64 9.63 6.22 -12.77
C ALA A 64 9.09 5.04 -13.61
N GLN A 65 8.06 4.35 -13.11
CA GLN A 65 7.39 3.27 -13.85
C GLN A 65 6.55 3.81 -15.01
N SER A 66 5.91 4.98 -14.89
CA SER A 66 5.20 5.62 -16.01
C SER A 66 6.13 6.25 -17.06
N GLY A 67 7.39 6.53 -16.73
CA GLY A 67 8.39 7.10 -17.64
C GLY A 67 9.17 6.08 -18.47
N SER A 68 9.09 4.79 -18.12
CA SER A 68 9.84 3.72 -18.79
C SER A 68 9.10 3.07 -19.98
N GLU A 69 7.90 3.55 -20.31
CA GLU A 69 7.11 3.07 -21.46
C GLU A 69 7.21 3.97 -22.71
N LYS A 70 8.05 5.02 -22.70
CA LYS A 70 8.29 5.88 -23.87
C LYS A 70 9.77 6.19 -24.08
N THR A 71 10.59 5.18 -24.34
CA THR A 71 11.88 5.42 -25.01
C THR A 71 12.34 4.18 -25.78
N GLN A 72 11.72 3.95 -26.94
CA GLN A 72 12.44 3.41 -28.09
C GLN A 72 12.42 4.49 -29.19
N PRO A 73 13.52 5.25 -29.38
CA PRO A 73 13.84 5.79 -30.67
C PRO A 73 14.82 4.81 -31.31
N VAL A 74 14.34 3.93 -32.20
CA VAL A 74 15.22 3.31 -33.19
C VAL A 74 15.02 4.02 -34.52
N ASP A 75 15.56 5.24 -34.57
CA ASP A 75 15.99 5.81 -35.85
C ASP A 75 17.30 5.12 -36.23
N THR A 76 17.27 4.31 -37.28
CA THR A 76 18.49 4.02 -38.04
C THR A 76 18.18 4.12 -39.53
N ARG A 77 18.31 5.36 -40.01
CA ARG A 77 18.87 5.80 -41.30
C ARG A 77 18.96 4.76 -42.44
N VAL A 78 18.22 5.07 -43.51
CA VAL A 78 18.65 5.14 -44.92
C VAL A 78 19.95 4.41 -45.29
N ARG A 79 19.88 3.41 -46.19
CA ARG A 79 20.79 3.31 -47.35
C ARG A 79 20.29 2.33 -48.43
N THR A 80 20.30 2.85 -49.67
CA THR A 80 20.29 2.21 -51.00
C THR A 80 19.08 1.39 -51.44
#